data_AF-A0A937EQZ3-F1
#
_entry.id   AF-A0A937EQZ3-F1
#
_cell.length_a   1.000
_cell.length_b   1.000
_cell.length_c   1.000
_cell.angle_alpha   90.00
_cell.angle_beta   90.00
_cell.angle_gamma   90.00
#
_symmetry.space_group_name_H-M   'P 1'
#
loop_
_entity.id
_entity.type
_entity.pdbx_description
1 polymer ?
#
loop_
_entity_poly.entity_id
_entity_poly.type
_entity_poly.pdbx_seq_one_letter_code
_entity_poly.pdbx_strand_id
1 'polypeptide(L)'
;MTDPSTDTDAPPAVPAWLAAAEAAYQEQHIDTLAQGLLRARRHADLINARLAELGIEPIEAAGVDDRGNLKPARLTEPAFEPHAYYEVRAAWSEDDKEVELHTADWEEDSPTFGRVCLLNSIADVAAARREWPKLPAPRRDYGLEAVRAMDSLNPDHLNKAEAEAIATAINGTTAALLHLADVIARTNSTV
;
A
#
# COMPACT_ATOMS: atom_id res chain seq x y z
N MET A 1 -51.35 45.47 -24.48
CA MET A 1 -50.50 46.47 -23.80
C MET A 1 -50.09 45.81 -22.49
N THR A 2 -48.80 45.42 -22.40
CA THR A 2 -47.95 45.07 -21.21
C THR A 2 -48.52 44.12 -20.14
N ASP A 3 -47.85 43.04 -19.69
CA ASP A 3 -46.42 42.84 -19.44
C ASP A 3 -45.99 41.36 -19.58
N PRO A 4 -44.73 41.08 -19.98
CA PRO A 4 -44.07 39.82 -19.70
C PRO A 4 -43.22 39.93 -18.41
N SER A 5 -43.64 39.23 -17.35
CA SER A 5 -42.78 39.00 -16.18
C SER A 5 -41.59 38.14 -16.60
N THR A 6 -40.44 38.79 -16.78
CA THR A 6 -39.15 38.12 -16.89
C THR A 6 -38.57 38.01 -15.49
N ASP A 7 -38.95 36.95 -14.78
CA ASP A 7 -38.26 36.51 -13.58
C ASP A 7 -36.83 36.13 -14.00
N THR A 8 -35.91 37.05 -13.76
CA THR A 8 -34.48 36.82 -13.94
C THR A 8 -34.01 36.08 -12.71
N ASP A 9 -33.93 34.75 -12.84
CA ASP A 9 -33.40 33.84 -11.83
C ASP A 9 -31.88 34.11 -11.70
N ALA A 10 -31.55 35.19 -10.99
CA ALA A 10 -30.18 35.56 -10.69
C ALA A 10 -29.62 34.52 -9.71
N PRO A 11 -28.45 33.90 -9.99
CA PRO A 11 -27.87 32.92 -9.08
C PRO A 11 -27.69 33.56 -7.69
N PRO A 12 -27.96 32.80 -6.61
CA PRO A 12 -27.91 33.34 -5.26
C PRO A 12 -26.53 33.94 -5.02
N ALA A 13 -26.51 35.23 -4.67
CA ALA A 13 -25.27 35.93 -4.40
C ALA A 13 -24.57 35.29 -3.19
N VAL A 14 -23.36 34.76 -3.43
CA VAL A 14 -22.52 34.20 -2.36
C VAL A 14 -22.23 35.30 -1.34
N PRO A 15 -22.55 35.10 -0.05
CA PRO A 15 -22.25 36.10 0.97
C PRO A 15 -20.75 36.42 1.00
N ALA A 16 -20.39 37.70 1.17
CA ALA A 16 -18.99 38.14 1.16
C ALA A 16 -18.11 37.43 2.20
N TRP A 17 -18.68 37.05 3.35
CA TRP A 17 -17.96 36.28 4.37
C TRP A 17 -17.62 34.85 3.90
N LEU A 18 -18.49 34.23 3.08
CA LEU A 18 -18.27 32.88 2.55
C LEU A 18 -17.21 32.92 1.43
N ALA A 19 -17.28 33.92 0.54
CA ALA A 19 -16.25 34.15 -0.47
C ALA A 19 -14.86 34.39 0.14
N ALA A 20 -14.79 35.15 1.25
CA ALA A 20 -13.54 35.37 1.98
C ALA A 20 -13.03 34.08 2.67
N ALA A 21 -13.93 33.28 3.25
CA ALA A 21 -13.58 32.01 3.86
C ALA A 21 -13.07 30.98 2.83
N GLU A 22 -13.70 30.91 1.66
CA GLU A 22 -13.25 30.06 0.55
C GLU A 22 -11.88 30.50 0.02
N ALA A 23 -11.66 31.81 -0.15
CA ALA A 23 -10.35 32.33 -0.55
C ALA A 23 -9.25 31.97 0.46
N ALA A 24 -9.51 32.14 1.77
CA ALA A 24 -8.58 31.76 2.83
C ALA A 24 -8.31 30.24 2.86
N TYR A 25 -9.34 29.42 2.63
CA TYR A 25 -9.19 27.98 2.53
C TYR A 25 -8.31 27.57 1.34
N GLN A 26 -8.49 28.20 0.17
CA GLN A 26 -7.66 27.92 -1.01
C GLN A 26 -6.19 28.29 -0.75
N GLU A 27 -5.93 29.43 -0.11
CA GLU A 27 -4.57 29.84 0.26
C GLU A 27 -3.92 28.83 1.22
N GLN A 28 -4.63 28.44 2.29
CA GLN A 28 -4.16 27.40 3.22
C GLN A 28 -3.92 26.05 2.52
N HIS A 29 -4.77 25.68 1.56
CA HIS A 29 -4.61 24.45 0.81
C HIS A 29 -3.33 24.46 -0.03
N ILE A 30 -3.06 25.56 -0.75
CA ILE A 30 -1.84 25.74 -1.55
C ILE A 30 -0.60 25.68 -0.65
N ASP A 31 -0.61 26.37 0.48
CA ASP A 31 0.50 26.36 1.44
C ASP A 31 0.77 24.96 1.99
N THR A 32 -0.29 24.22 2.31
CA THR A 32 -0.17 22.83 2.82
C THR A 32 0.45 21.92 1.75
N LEU A 33 0.03 22.05 0.49
CA LEU A 33 0.61 21.29 -0.62
C LEU A 33 2.08 21.64 -0.85
N ALA A 34 2.43 22.93 -0.80
CA ALA A 34 3.81 23.39 -0.94
C ALA A 34 4.71 22.84 0.18
N GLN A 35 4.24 22.86 1.42
CA GLN A 35 4.95 22.27 2.56
C GLN A 35 5.11 20.75 2.41
N GLY A 36 4.06 20.04 1.97
CA GLY A 36 4.11 18.61 1.69
C GLY A 36 5.17 18.26 0.65
N LEU A 37 5.23 19.01 -0.44
CA LEU A 37 6.22 18.83 -1.50
C LEU A 37 7.66 19.06 -1.00
N LEU A 38 7.89 20.14 -0.25
CA LEU A 38 9.20 20.44 0.33
C LEU A 38 9.65 19.34 1.30
N ARG A 39 8.71 18.84 2.12
CA ARG A 39 8.96 17.73 3.04
C ARG A 39 9.32 16.44 2.29
N ALA A 40 8.57 16.09 1.24
CA ALA A 40 8.86 14.92 0.42
C ALA A 40 10.26 15.00 -0.22
N ARG A 41 10.62 16.14 -0.80
CA ARG A 41 11.97 16.36 -1.37
C ARG A 41 13.06 16.19 -0.31
N ARG A 42 12.87 16.80 0.86
CA ARG A 42 13.83 16.68 1.96
C ARG A 42 14.04 15.22 2.39
N HIS A 43 12.98 14.42 2.47
CA HIS A 43 13.11 13.01 2.83
C HIS A 43 13.80 12.20 1.75
N ALA A 44 13.51 12.47 0.47
CA ALA A 44 14.23 11.82 -0.62
C ALA A 44 15.73 12.10 -0.54
N ASP A 45 16.13 13.35 -0.26
CA ASP A 45 17.53 13.73 -0.07
C ASP A 45 18.17 12.99 1.12
N LEU A 46 17.45 12.87 2.25
CA LEU A 46 17.93 12.15 3.44
C LEU A 46 18.10 10.64 3.18
N ILE A 47 17.16 10.02 2.46
CA ILE A 47 17.27 8.62 2.05
C ILE A 47 18.51 8.43 1.17
N ASN A 48 18.65 9.24 0.12
CA ASN A 48 19.77 9.13 -0.81
C ASN A 48 21.13 9.39 -0.14
N ALA A 49 21.19 10.36 0.78
CA ALA A 49 22.39 10.62 1.57
C ALA A 49 22.78 9.42 2.42
N ARG A 50 21.81 8.81 3.13
CA ARG A 50 22.06 7.63 3.96
C ARG A 50 22.50 6.42 3.14
N LEU A 51 21.91 6.20 1.97
CA LEU A 51 22.34 5.15 1.05
C LEU A 51 23.78 5.37 0.58
N ALA A 52 24.13 6.61 0.22
CA ALA A 52 25.49 6.96 -0.18
C ALA A 52 26.52 6.77 0.95
N GLU A 53 26.18 7.14 2.19
CA GLU A 53 27.03 6.90 3.37
C GLU A 53 27.35 5.41 3.58
N LEU A 54 26.36 4.54 3.32
CA LEU A 54 26.49 3.09 3.44
C LEU A 54 27.11 2.43 2.20
N GLY A 55 27.43 3.21 1.15
CA GLY A 55 27.96 2.71 -0.12
C GLY A 55 26.95 1.88 -0.91
N ILE A 56 25.65 2.18 -0.77
CA ILE A 56 24.56 1.48 -1.47
C ILE A 56 24.16 2.31 -2.69
N GLU A 57 24.30 1.73 -3.88
CA GLU A 57 23.78 2.29 -5.13
C GLU A 57 22.38 1.72 -5.40
N PRO A 58 21.31 2.52 -5.30
CA PRO A 58 19.95 2.05 -5.58
C PRO A 58 19.73 1.85 -7.09
N ILE A 59 18.87 0.90 -7.45
CA ILE A 59 18.38 0.73 -8.84
C ILE A 59 17.58 1.96 -9.27
N GLU A 60 16.73 2.47 -8.36
CA GLU A 60 16.06 3.75 -8.51
C GLU A 60 16.24 4.57 -7.24
N ALA A 61 16.81 5.77 -7.35
CA ALA A 61 16.96 6.68 -6.21
C ALA A 61 15.60 7.14 -5.65
N ALA A 62 15.57 7.54 -4.38
CA ALA A 62 14.39 8.17 -3.81
C ALA A 62 14.14 9.51 -4.49
N GLY A 63 12.87 9.86 -4.67
CA GLY A 63 12.47 11.08 -5.36
C GLY A 63 11.06 11.51 -5.03
N VAL A 64 10.50 12.37 -5.87
CA VAL A 64 9.10 12.81 -5.76
C VAL A 64 8.39 12.46 -7.06
N ASP A 65 7.20 11.89 -6.97
CA ASP A 65 6.39 11.56 -8.13
C ASP A 65 5.65 12.79 -8.70
N ASP A 66 4.96 12.61 -9.84
CA ASP A 66 4.20 13.68 -10.50
C ASP A 66 3.03 14.21 -9.66
N ARG A 67 2.69 13.54 -8.56
CA ARG A 67 1.63 13.93 -7.62
C ARG A 67 2.19 14.60 -6.36
N GLY A 68 3.50 14.79 -6.28
CA GLY A 68 4.16 15.43 -5.13
C GLY A 68 4.40 14.48 -3.95
N ASN A 69 4.19 13.17 -4.10
CA ASN A 69 4.43 12.20 -3.04
C ASN A 69 5.88 11.72 -3.05
N LEU A 70 6.40 11.39 -1.87
CA LEU A 70 7.69 10.73 -1.74
C LEU A 70 7.64 9.35 -2.41
N LYS A 71 8.53 9.15 -3.39
CA LYS A 71 8.81 7.84 -3.98
C LYS A 71 10.02 7.23 -3.25
N PRO A 72 9.87 6.08 -2.56
CA PRO A 72 10.97 5.37 -1.93
C PRO A 72 12.06 4.94 -2.93
N ALA A 73 13.29 4.77 -2.47
CA ALA A 73 14.37 4.24 -3.33
C ALA A 73 14.20 2.73 -3.53
N ARG A 74 14.37 2.22 -4.75
CA ARG A 74 14.36 0.78 -5.06
C ARG A 74 15.78 0.23 -4.97
N LEU A 75 16.00 -0.75 -4.09
CA LEU A 75 17.31 -1.35 -3.86
C LEU A 75 17.49 -2.70 -4.58
N THR A 76 16.41 -3.47 -4.71
CA THR A 76 16.42 -4.77 -5.39
C THR A 76 15.20 -4.90 -6.30
N GLU A 77 15.25 -5.81 -7.28
CA GLU A 77 14.10 -6.23 -8.07
C GLU A 77 13.50 -7.54 -7.52
N PRO A 78 12.20 -7.79 -7.73
CA PRO A 78 11.61 -9.10 -7.47
C PRO A 78 12.22 -10.13 -8.43
N ALA A 79 12.53 -11.32 -7.94
CA ALA A 79 13.08 -12.40 -8.76
C ALA A 79 12.10 -13.60 -8.79
N PHE A 80 11.71 -14.03 -10.00
CA PHE A 80 10.79 -15.16 -10.22
C PHE A 80 11.47 -16.54 -10.07
N GLU A 81 12.33 -16.70 -9.07
CA GLU A 81 12.93 -17.99 -8.71
C GLU A 81 12.31 -18.50 -7.40
N PRO A 82 12.08 -19.81 -7.25
CA PRO A 82 11.61 -20.37 -5.99
C PRO A 82 12.60 -20.00 -4.88
N HIS A 83 12.12 -19.29 -3.84
CA HIS A 83 12.89 -18.71 -2.73
C HIS A 83 13.69 -17.44 -3.04
N ALA A 84 13.47 -16.80 -4.19
CA ALA A 84 14.13 -15.55 -4.52
C ALA A 84 13.27 -14.33 -4.17
N TYR A 85 13.47 -13.89 -2.92
CA TYR A 85 13.81 -12.51 -2.62
C TYR A 85 12.83 -11.38 -3.03
N TYR A 86 12.19 -10.78 -2.03
CA TYR A 86 11.32 -9.63 -2.19
C TYR A 86 12.03 -8.40 -2.77
N GLU A 87 11.26 -7.56 -3.46
CA GLU A 87 11.67 -6.18 -3.75
C GLU A 87 11.90 -5.44 -2.43
N VAL A 88 13.09 -4.87 -2.26
CA VAL A 88 13.44 -4.06 -1.09
C VAL A 88 13.44 -2.60 -1.50
N ARG A 89 12.67 -1.80 -0.76
CA ARG A 89 12.66 -0.34 -0.90
C ARG A 89 13.17 0.32 0.38
N ALA A 90 13.85 1.45 0.23
CA ALA A 90 14.23 2.32 1.34
C ALA A 90 13.25 3.50 1.42
N ALA A 91 12.56 3.61 2.55
CA ALA A 91 11.58 4.65 2.87
C ALA A 91 12.05 5.48 4.08
N TRP A 92 11.42 6.64 4.29
CA TRP A 92 11.69 7.48 5.45
C TRP A 92 10.69 7.18 6.57
N SER A 93 11.18 6.81 7.76
CA SER A 93 10.36 6.66 8.96
C SER A 93 10.18 8.02 9.63
N GLU A 94 8.93 8.48 9.73
CA GLU A 94 8.62 9.71 10.44
C GLU A 94 8.69 9.56 11.96
N ASP A 95 8.47 8.36 12.48
CA ASP A 95 8.52 8.10 13.92
C ASP A 95 9.96 8.01 14.40
N ASP A 96 10.79 7.24 13.66
CA ASP A 96 12.17 6.99 14.03
C ASP A 96 13.14 8.07 13.52
N LYS A 97 12.68 8.93 12.58
CA LYS A 97 13.52 9.94 11.88
C LYS A 97 14.76 9.33 11.22
N GLU A 98 14.60 8.12 10.69
CA GLU A 98 15.65 7.34 10.04
C GLU A 98 15.13 6.66 8.77
N VAL A 99 16.04 6.11 7.97
CA VAL A 99 15.69 5.30 6.80
C VAL A 99 15.29 3.90 7.24
N GLU A 100 14.17 3.40 6.72
CA GLU A 100 13.67 2.06 6.96
C GLU A 100 13.52 1.26 5.67
N LEU A 101 13.58 -0.06 5.80
CA LEU A 101 13.46 -0.99 4.70
C LEU A 101 12.05 -1.57 4.66
N HIS A 102 11.48 -1.55 3.47
CA HIS A 102 10.18 -2.12 3.15
C HIS A 102 10.32 -3.25 2.15
N THR A 103 9.47 -4.27 2.28
CA THR A 103 9.30 -5.33 1.28
C THR A 103 7.84 -5.48 0.93
N ALA A 104 7.53 -5.99 -0.26
CA ALA A 104 6.17 -6.31 -0.65
C ALA A 104 6.06 -7.75 -1.14
N ASP A 105 4.90 -8.34 -0.93
CA ASP A 105 4.55 -9.61 -1.55
C ASP A 105 4.25 -9.37 -3.05
N TRP A 106 5.00 -10.04 -3.92
CA TRP A 106 4.94 -9.83 -5.38
C TRP A 106 3.84 -10.67 -6.05
N GLU A 107 3.15 -11.54 -5.30
CA GLU A 107 2.05 -12.37 -5.80
C GLU A 107 0.74 -11.57 -6.02
N GLU A 108 0.73 -10.26 -5.73
CA GLU A 108 -0.39 -9.35 -6.01
C GLU A 108 -0.10 -8.41 -7.20
N ASP A 109 -1.12 -8.15 -8.04
CA ASP A 109 -1.06 -7.16 -9.14
C ASP A 109 -0.82 -5.71 -8.63
N SER A 110 -0.90 -5.49 -7.32
CA SER A 110 -0.66 -4.21 -6.65
C SER A 110 0.04 -4.46 -5.30
N PRO A 111 1.36 -4.72 -5.34
CA PRO A 111 2.11 -5.17 -4.16
C PRO A 111 2.10 -4.12 -3.05
N THR A 112 1.66 -4.52 -1.86
CA THR A 112 1.66 -3.64 -0.68
C THR A 112 3.00 -3.74 0.05
N PHE A 113 3.73 -2.62 0.11
CA PHE A 113 5.02 -2.53 0.79
C PHE A 113 4.83 -2.33 2.30
N GLY A 114 5.43 -3.22 3.08
CA GLY A 114 5.41 -3.19 4.54
C GLY A 114 6.80 -3.04 5.13
N ARG A 115 6.87 -2.37 6.28
CA ARG A 115 8.10 -2.20 7.04
C ARG A 115 8.69 -3.55 7.44
N VAL A 116 10.02 -3.64 7.43
CA VAL A 116 10.76 -4.81 7.89
C VAL A 116 11.68 -4.46 9.07
N CYS A 117 12.59 -3.51 8.84
CA CYS A 117 13.61 -3.06 9.79
C CYS A 117 14.14 -1.65 9.45
N LEU A 118 14.92 -1.05 10.34
CA LEU A 118 15.68 0.18 10.07
C LEU A 118 16.96 -0.13 9.28
N LEU A 119 17.37 0.80 8.40
CA LEU A 119 18.59 0.68 7.61
C LEU A 119 19.81 1.18 8.40
N ASN A 120 20.47 0.26 9.09
CA ASN A 120 21.69 0.54 9.87
C ASN A 120 22.96 0.19 9.09
N SER A 121 22.88 -0.80 8.22
CA SER A 121 24.02 -1.38 7.50
C SER A 121 23.60 -1.97 6.15
N ILE A 122 24.58 -2.22 5.28
CA ILE A 122 24.35 -2.91 4.01
C ILE A 122 23.82 -4.35 4.20
N ALA A 123 24.15 -4.99 5.33
CA ALA A 123 23.68 -6.34 5.65
C ALA A 123 22.17 -6.38 5.87
N ASP A 124 21.57 -5.27 6.32
CA ASP A 124 20.13 -5.17 6.56
C ASP A 124 19.33 -5.26 5.25
N VAL A 125 19.90 -4.79 4.13
CA VAL A 125 19.27 -4.95 2.80
C VAL A 125 19.19 -6.43 2.44
N ALA A 126 20.25 -7.19 2.68
CA ALA A 126 20.27 -8.63 2.40
C ALA A 126 19.35 -9.42 3.34
N ALA A 127 19.24 -8.98 4.60
CA ALA A 127 18.31 -9.54 5.58
C ALA A 127 16.86 -9.25 5.19
N ALA A 128 16.53 -7.99 4.89
CA ALA A 128 15.19 -7.57 4.48
C ALA A 128 14.72 -8.34 3.24
N ARG A 129 15.61 -8.58 2.28
CA ARG A 129 15.33 -9.37 1.08
C ARG A 129 14.78 -10.78 1.38
N ARG A 130 15.09 -11.35 2.56
CA ARG A 130 14.66 -12.69 3.00
C ARG A 130 13.48 -12.65 3.96
N GLU A 131 13.09 -11.47 4.41
CA GLU A 131 12.08 -11.30 5.44
C GLU A 131 10.73 -10.96 4.80
N TRP A 132 9.70 -11.67 5.23
CA TRP A 132 8.33 -11.35 4.83
C TRP A 132 7.95 -9.94 5.29
N PRO A 133 7.13 -9.21 4.50
CA PRO A 133 6.64 -7.90 4.88
C PRO A 133 5.93 -7.97 6.25
N LYS A 134 6.33 -7.15 7.23
CA LYS A 134 5.57 -6.97 8.48
C LYS A 134 4.54 -5.87 8.26
N LEU A 135 3.56 -6.14 7.41
CA LEU A 135 2.42 -5.24 7.21
C LEU A 135 1.57 -5.20 8.49
N PRO A 136 0.95 -4.07 8.90
CA PRO A 136 -0.40 -4.19 9.46
C PRO A 136 -1.21 -4.81 8.33
N ALA A 137 -1.53 -6.10 8.44
CA ALA A 137 -2.19 -6.83 7.37
C ALA A 137 -3.37 -5.99 6.86
N PRO A 138 -3.49 -5.75 5.54
CA PRO A 138 -4.79 -5.40 4.97
C PRO A 138 -5.82 -6.37 5.55
N ARG A 139 -7.08 -5.96 5.74
CA ARG A 139 -8.13 -6.94 6.09
C ARG A 139 -8.07 -8.04 5.03
N ARG A 140 -7.47 -9.18 5.39
CA ARG A 140 -7.41 -10.35 4.54
C ARG A 140 -8.84 -10.63 4.15
N ASP A 141 -9.14 -10.52 2.86
CA ASP A 141 -10.38 -11.06 2.35
C ASP A 141 -10.19 -12.58 2.34
N TYR A 142 -10.44 -13.19 3.49
CA TYR A 142 -10.35 -14.63 3.66
C TYR A 142 -11.27 -15.37 2.68
N GLY A 143 -12.31 -14.72 2.14
CA GLY A 143 -13.12 -15.26 1.06
C GLY A 143 -12.34 -15.30 -0.26
N LEU A 144 -11.66 -14.22 -0.62
CA LEU A 144 -10.83 -14.15 -1.84
C LEU A 144 -9.61 -15.08 -1.77
N GLU A 145 -8.93 -15.14 -0.62
CA GLU A 145 -7.81 -16.07 -0.37
C GLU A 145 -8.28 -17.53 -0.44
N ALA A 146 -9.49 -17.83 0.06
CA ALA A 146 -10.07 -19.17 -0.03
C ALA A 146 -10.39 -19.56 -1.46
N VAL A 147 -10.99 -18.66 -2.24
CA VAL A 147 -11.27 -18.89 -3.66
C VAL A 147 -9.97 -19.13 -4.42
N ARG A 148 -8.94 -18.32 -4.18
CA ARG A 148 -7.60 -18.53 -4.79
C ARG A 148 -6.96 -19.85 -4.35
N ALA A 149 -7.04 -20.22 -3.07
CA ALA A 149 -6.51 -21.48 -2.58
C ALA A 149 -7.24 -22.69 -3.19
N MET A 150 -8.57 -22.61 -3.33
CA MET A 150 -9.39 -23.62 -4.00
C MET A 150 -9.07 -23.71 -5.50
N ASP A 151 -8.86 -22.58 -6.18
CA ASP A 151 -8.50 -22.52 -7.61
C ASP A 151 -7.05 -22.99 -7.86
N SER A 152 -6.12 -22.74 -6.93
CA SER A 152 -4.73 -23.22 -7.00
C SER A 152 -4.62 -24.75 -6.86
N LEU A 153 -5.67 -25.37 -6.30
CA LEU A 153 -5.84 -26.81 -6.16
C LEU A 153 -6.76 -27.38 -7.25
N ASN A 154 -6.67 -26.84 -8.47
CA ASN A 154 -7.47 -27.30 -9.60
C ASN A 154 -7.25 -28.81 -9.87
N PRO A 155 -8.26 -29.67 -9.65
CA PRO A 155 -8.15 -31.12 -9.85
C PRO A 155 -7.88 -31.50 -11.31
N ASP A 156 -8.22 -30.63 -12.28
CA ASP A 156 -7.98 -30.88 -13.70
C ASP A 156 -6.49 -31.01 -14.07
N HIS A 157 -5.58 -30.55 -13.20
CA HIS A 157 -4.13 -30.71 -13.34
C HIS A 157 -3.54 -31.86 -12.52
N LEU A 158 -4.34 -32.54 -11.70
CA LEU A 158 -3.94 -33.65 -10.83
C LEU A 158 -4.36 -34.98 -11.47
N ASN A 159 -3.50 -35.53 -12.34
CA ASN A 159 -3.71 -36.80 -13.09
C ASN A 159 -3.83 -38.08 -12.22
N LYS A 160 -4.21 -37.99 -10.93
CA LYS A 160 -4.36 -39.12 -10.00
C LYS A 160 -5.57 -38.91 -9.10
N ALA A 161 -6.52 -39.83 -9.14
CA ALA A 161 -7.76 -39.81 -8.34
C ALA A 161 -7.52 -39.67 -6.82
N GLU A 162 -6.39 -40.19 -6.32
CA GLU A 162 -5.98 -40.05 -4.91
C GLU A 162 -5.60 -38.60 -4.56
N ALA A 163 -5.00 -37.87 -5.49
CA ALA A 163 -4.64 -36.46 -5.30
C ALA A 163 -5.86 -35.54 -5.37
N GLU A 164 -6.83 -35.85 -6.24
CA GLU A 164 -8.13 -35.14 -6.30
C GLU A 164 -8.93 -35.33 -5.01
N ALA A 165 -8.95 -36.53 -4.43
CA ALA A 165 -9.62 -36.81 -3.17
C ALA A 165 -8.99 -36.04 -1.99
N ILE A 166 -7.65 -35.96 -1.96
CA ILE A 166 -6.91 -35.18 -0.95
C ILE A 166 -7.16 -33.68 -1.14
N ALA A 167 -7.09 -33.16 -2.38
CA ALA A 167 -7.38 -31.76 -2.67
C ALA A 167 -8.81 -31.38 -2.28
N THR A 168 -9.78 -32.25 -2.56
CA THR A 168 -11.19 -32.07 -2.17
C THR A 168 -11.35 -32.07 -0.65
N ALA A 169 -10.67 -32.95 0.07
CA ALA A 169 -10.71 -33.00 1.54
C ALA A 169 -10.07 -31.74 2.16
N ILE A 170 -8.96 -31.26 1.61
CA ILE A 170 -8.30 -30.02 2.02
C ILE A 170 -9.23 -28.83 1.77
N ASN A 171 -9.83 -28.73 0.58
CA ASN A 171 -10.77 -27.67 0.24
C ASN A 171 -11.99 -27.66 1.15
N GLY A 172 -12.57 -28.82 1.44
CA GLY A 172 -13.70 -28.95 2.37
C GLY A 172 -13.33 -28.54 3.81
N THR A 173 -12.13 -28.91 4.26
CA THR A 173 -11.65 -28.55 5.62
C THR A 173 -11.36 -27.06 5.73
N THR A 174 -10.74 -26.47 4.71
CA THR A 174 -10.51 -25.03 4.60
C THR A 174 -11.82 -24.27 4.63
N ALA A 175 -12.82 -24.67 3.84
CA ALA A 175 -14.14 -24.05 3.84
C ALA A 175 -14.82 -24.11 5.22
N ALA A 176 -14.71 -25.24 5.92
CA ALA A 176 -15.28 -25.40 7.26
C ALA A 176 -14.59 -24.50 8.31
N LEU A 177 -13.26 -24.39 8.27
CA LEU A 177 -12.49 -23.51 9.17
C LEU A 177 -12.79 -22.03 8.94
N LEU A 178 -12.93 -21.64 7.67
CA LEU A 178 -13.27 -20.27 7.30
C LEU A 178 -14.70 -19.90 7.71
N HIS A 179 -15.65 -20.81 7.52
CA HIS A 179 -17.02 -20.62 7.99
C HIS A 179 -17.07 -20.45 9.53
N LEU A 180 -16.28 -21.24 10.26
CA LEU A 180 -16.16 -21.12 11.71
C LEU A 180 -15.54 -19.77 12.11
N ALA A 181 -14.47 -19.34 11.44
CA ALA A 181 -13.82 -18.06 11.69
C ALA A 181 -14.76 -16.86 11.45
N ASP A 182 -15.56 -16.92 10.38
CA ASP A 182 -16.56 -15.90 10.06
C ASP A 182 -17.72 -15.86 11.06
N VAL A 183 -18.19 -17.02 11.54
CA VAL A 183 -19.18 -17.09 12.64
C VAL A 183 -18.62 -16.45 13.91
N ILE A 184 -17.37 -16.73 14.30
CA ILE A 184 -16.72 -16.13 15.47
C ILE A 184 -16.60 -14.61 15.31
N ALA A 185 -16.15 -14.15 14.15
CA ALA A 185 -15.98 -12.72 13.86
C ALA A 185 -17.32 -11.95 13.95
N ARG A 186 -18.41 -12.53 13.43
CA ARG A 186 -19.75 -11.93 13.50
C ARG A 186 -20.33 -11.94 14.91
N THR A 187 -20.08 -12.98 15.70
CA THR A 187 -20.58 -13.10 17.08
C THR A 187 -19.86 -12.13 18.04
N ASN A 188 -18.56 -11.89 17.83
CA ASN A 188 -17.78 -10.91 18.61
C ASN A 188 -18.06 -9.45 18.24
N SER A 189 -18.78 -9.19 17.14
CA SER A 189 -19.17 -7.84 16.70
C SER A 189 -20.53 -7.39 17.24
N THR A 190 -21.25 -8.28 17.96
CA THR A 190 -22.59 -8.05 18.52
C THR A 190 -22.63 -7.87 20.05
N VAL A 191 -21.48 -7.64 20.70
CA VAL A 191 -21.37 -7.33 22.14
C VAL A 191 -20.88 -5.91 22.33
#